data_AF-A0A8T7D238-F1
#
_entry.id   AF-A0A8T7D238-F1
#
_cell.length_a   1.000
_cell.length_b   1.000
_cell.length_c   1.000
_cell.angle_alpha   90.00
_cell.angle_beta   90.00
_cell.angle_gamma   90.00
#
_symmetry.space_group_name_H-M   'P 1'
#
loop_
_entity.id
_entity.type
_entity.pdbx_description
1 polymer ?
#
loop_
_entity_poly.entity_id
_entity_poly.type
_entity_poly.pdbx_seq_one_letter_code
_entity_poly.pdbx_strand_id
1 'polypeptide(L)'
;HLDVVDHLYPILLSASDQQINNVATNFMSGGQQVKKILASYVKNWSDKKKHELVIKNYGEFLRDTGTLFEMVLNRIQDETEHLYPLVRRIHATGQKAA
;
A
#
# COMPACT_ATOMS: atom_id res chain seq x y z
N HIS A 1 -0.53 2.53 -7.99
CA HIS A 1 -1.27 1.62 -7.07
C HIS A 1 -1.59 2.30 -5.76
N LEU A 2 -0.59 2.52 -4.88
CA LEU A 2 -0.83 3.05 -3.52
C LEU A 2 -1.59 4.39 -3.50
N ASP A 3 -1.29 5.31 -4.41
CA ASP A 3 -2.03 6.59 -4.47
C ASP A 3 -3.51 6.42 -4.86
N VAL A 4 -3.84 5.38 -5.63
CA VAL A 4 -5.24 5.06 -5.98
C VAL A 4 -5.99 4.55 -4.76
N VAL A 5 -5.34 3.69 -3.96
CA VAL A 5 -5.90 3.16 -2.71
C VAL A 5 -6.08 4.27 -1.67
N ASP A 6 -5.17 5.24 -1.64
CA ASP A 6 -5.22 6.36 -0.69
C ASP A 6 -6.50 7.21 -0.83
N HIS A 7 -7.12 7.25 -2.02
CA HIS A 7 -8.40 7.92 -2.25
C HIS A 7 -9.59 7.26 -1.53
N LEU A 8 -9.46 6.02 -1.06
CA LEU A 8 -10.52 5.29 -0.34
C LEU A 8 -10.56 5.64 1.15
N TYR A 9 -9.46 6.14 1.72
CA TYR A 9 -9.39 6.42 3.16
C TYR A 9 -10.35 7.50 3.66
N PRO A 10 -10.61 8.62 2.95
CA PRO A 10 -11.58 9.60 3.40
C PRO A 10 -12.99 9.00 3.59
N ILE A 11 -13.39 8.06 2.74
CA ILE A 11 -14.67 7.35 2.85
C ILE A 11 -14.68 6.48 4.11
N LEU A 12 -13.59 5.75 4.36
CA LEU A 12 -13.46 4.90 5.55
C LEU A 12 -13.44 5.72 6.85
N LEU A 13 -12.72 6.85 6.85
CA LEU A 13 -12.60 7.76 7.99
C LEU A 13 -13.89 8.51 8.31
N SER A 14 -14.79 8.64 7.33
CA SER A 14 -16.13 9.23 7.53
C SER A 14 -17.11 8.27 8.21
N ALA A 15 -16.77 6.97 8.31
CA ALA A 15 -17.62 6.00 8.98
C ALA A 15 -17.58 6.20 10.49
N SER A 16 -18.75 6.14 11.13
CA SER A 16 -18.92 6.27 12.58
C SER A 16 -18.36 5.07 13.38
N ASP A 17 -17.83 4.06 12.69
CA ASP A 17 -17.33 2.81 13.27
C ASP A 17 -15.82 2.92 13.56
N GLN A 18 -15.48 2.83 14.85
CA GLN A 18 -14.11 2.91 15.34
C GLN A 18 -13.21 1.78 14.79
N GLN A 19 -13.77 0.59 14.51
CA GLN A 19 -12.99 -0.51 13.95
C GLN A 19 -12.57 -0.19 12.51
N ILE A 20 -13.46 0.42 11.72
CA ILE A 20 -13.16 0.85 10.34
C ILE A 20 -12.09 1.93 10.33
N ASN A 21 -12.17 2.89 11.25
CA ASN A 21 -11.18 3.96 11.39
C ASN A 21 -9.78 3.42 11.76
N ASN A 22 -9.72 2.43 12.66
CA ASN A 22 -8.46 1.80 13.04
C ASN A 22 -7.84 1.05 11.85
N VAL A 23 -8.65 0.32 11.08
CA VAL A 23 -8.18 -0.38 9.88
C VAL A 23 -7.64 0.62 8.85
N ALA A 24 -8.40 1.67 8.52
CA ALA A 24 -7.96 2.72 7.60
C ALA A 24 -6.63 3.36 8.03
N THR A 25 -6.50 3.69 9.31
CA THR A 25 -5.27 4.28 9.89
C THR A 25 -4.07 3.33 9.75
N ASN A 26 -4.26 2.04 10.01
CA ASN A 26 -3.20 1.04 9.85
C ASN A 26 -2.75 0.91 8.39
N PHE A 27 -3.70 0.89 7.44
CA PHE A 27 -3.39 0.85 6.01
C PHE A 27 -2.67 2.11 5.52
N MET A 28 -3.04 3.29 6.04
CA MET A 28 -2.35 4.56 5.76
C MET A 28 -0.89 4.52 6.22
N SER A 29 -0.66 4.14 7.47
CA SER A 29 0.68 4.03 8.05
C SER A 29 1.55 3.01 7.30
N GLY A 30 1.01 1.82 7.03
CA GLY A 30 1.69 0.79 6.26
C GLY A 30 2.00 1.24 4.83
N GLY A 31 1.11 2.02 4.21
CA GLY A 31 1.29 2.52 2.84
C GLY A 31 2.47 3.47 2.72
N GLN A 32 2.63 4.37 3.71
CA GLN A 32 3.79 5.26 3.79
C GLN A 32 5.10 4.50 3.98
N GLN A 33 5.09 3.42 4.77
CA GLN A 33 6.25 2.56 4.97
C GLN A 33 6.69 1.89 3.66
N VAL A 34 5.74 1.32 2.91
CA VAL A 34 6.01 0.71 1.60
C VAL A 34 6.53 1.74 0.60
N LYS A 35 5.95 2.95 0.54
CA LYS A 35 6.45 4.05 -0.31
C LYS A 35 7.89 4.41 0.01
N LYS A 36 8.25 4.49 1.30
CA LYS A 36 9.61 4.80 1.74
C LYS A 36 10.62 3.72 1.30
N ILE A 37 10.24 2.46 1.43
CA ILE A 37 11.10 1.33 1.05
C ILE A 37 11.28 1.27 -0.47
N LEU A 38 10.20 1.43 -1.24
CA LEU A 38 10.27 1.57 -2.70
C LEU A 38 11.20 2.71 -3.13
N ALA A 39 11.06 3.89 -2.52
CA ALA A 39 11.90 5.03 -2.84
C ALA A 39 13.39 4.77 -2.53
N SER A 40 13.69 4.07 -1.42
CA SER A 40 15.05 3.66 -1.07
C SER A 40 15.60 2.63 -2.04
N TYR A 41 14.79 1.62 -2.40
CA TYR A 41 15.17 0.59 -3.35
C TYR A 41 15.54 1.19 -4.71
N VAL A 42 14.69 2.06 -5.26
CA VAL A 42 14.95 2.77 -6.52
C VAL A 42 16.22 3.62 -6.41
N LYS A 43 16.45 4.30 -5.29
CA LYS A 43 17.68 5.10 -5.09
C LYS A 43 18.94 4.22 -5.04
N ASN A 44 18.86 3.03 -4.48
CA ASN A 44 20.00 2.12 -4.30
C ASN A 44 20.35 1.38 -5.59
N TRP A 45 19.34 0.98 -6.36
CA TRP A 45 19.50 0.05 -7.47
C TRP A 45 19.21 0.65 -8.86
N SER A 46 18.82 1.93 -8.95
CA SER A 46 18.62 2.59 -10.24
C SER A 46 19.23 4.00 -10.28
N ASP A 47 19.80 4.34 -11.43
CA ASP A 47 20.19 5.71 -11.74
C ASP A 47 18.98 6.44 -12.36
N LYS A 48 18.39 7.36 -11.60
CA LYS A 48 17.24 8.14 -12.05
C LYS A 48 17.52 9.03 -13.26
N LYS A 49 18.77 9.45 -13.49
CA LYS A 49 19.13 10.32 -14.62
C LYS A 49 19.33 9.54 -15.90
N LYS A 50 19.84 8.32 -15.79
CA LYS A 50 20.12 7.43 -16.94
C LYS A 50 19.00 6.43 -17.21
N HIS A 51 18.06 6.27 -16.29
CA HIS A 51 17.01 5.23 -16.34
C HIS A 51 17.59 3.82 -16.45
N GLU A 52 18.72 3.57 -15.78
CA GLU A 52 19.45 2.30 -15.81
C GLU A 52 19.50 1.64 -14.44
N LEU A 53 19.53 0.31 -14.41
CA LEU A 53 19.79 -0.45 -13.18
C LEU A 53 21.28 -0.43 -12.88
N VAL A 54 21.63 -0.06 -11.65
CA VAL A 54 23.00 -0.03 -11.17
C VAL A 54 23.17 -1.11 -10.12
N ILE A 55 23.49 -2.33 -10.56
CA ILE A 55 23.64 -3.50 -9.70
C ILE A 55 25.11 -3.63 -9.29
N LYS A 56 25.44 -3.13 -8.09
CA LYS A 56 26.80 -3.22 -7.53
C LYS A 56 27.08 -4.60 -6.92
N ASN A 57 26.09 -5.19 -6.28
CA ASN A 57 26.14 -6.51 -5.66
C ASN A 57 24.87 -7.28 -6.01
N TYR A 58 25.03 -8.35 -6.78
CA TYR A 58 23.91 -9.16 -7.25
C TYR A 58 23.17 -9.89 -6.12
N GLY A 59 23.87 -10.37 -5.10
CA GLY A 59 23.27 -11.08 -3.97
C GLY A 59 22.43 -10.16 -3.08
N GLU A 60 22.91 -8.96 -2.82
CA GLU A 60 22.13 -7.92 -2.12
C GLU A 60 20.92 -7.49 -2.93
N PHE A 61 21.11 -7.25 -4.24
CA PHE A 61 20.03 -6.90 -5.14
C PHE A 61 18.90 -7.94 -5.12
N LEU A 62 19.23 -9.23 -5.23
CA LEU A 62 18.23 -10.30 -5.19
C LEU A 62 17.46 -10.34 -3.87
N ARG A 63 18.15 -10.20 -2.72
CA ARG A 63 17.50 -10.20 -1.41
C ARG A 63 16.58 -9.00 -1.23
N ASP A 64 17.04 -7.80 -1.60
CA ASP A 64 16.26 -6.57 -1.52
C ASP A 64 15.04 -6.65 -2.44
N THR A 65 15.23 -7.19 -3.65
CA THR A 65 14.15 -7.41 -4.62
C THR A 65 13.10 -8.38 -4.07
N GLY A 66 13.53 -9.51 -3.52
CA GLY A 66 12.63 -10.50 -2.91
C GLY A 66 11.82 -9.90 -1.76
N THR A 67 12.50 -9.18 -0.85
CA THR A 67 11.86 -8.48 0.27
C THR A 67 10.82 -7.47 -0.24
N LEU A 68 11.17 -6.71 -1.29
CA LEU A 68 10.26 -5.73 -1.88
C LEU A 68 8.99 -6.40 -2.42
N PHE A 69 9.13 -7.50 -3.17
CA PHE A 69 7.99 -8.21 -3.73
C PHE A 69 7.12 -8.85 -2.65
N GLU A 70 7.72 -9.44 -1.62
CA GLU A 70 6.99 -10.00 -0.48
C GLU A 70 6.16 -8.94 0.23
N MET A 71 6.74 -7.75 0.47
CA MET A 71 6.02 -6.63 1.06
C MET A 71 4.86 -6.15 0.21
N VAL A 72 5.04 -6.06 -1.11
CA VAL A 72 3.97 -5.67 -2.04
C VAL A 72 2.87 -6.73 -2.09
N LEU A 73 3.23 -8.02 -2.08
CA LEU A 73 2.27 -9.12 -2.08
C LEU A 73 1.42 -9.13 -0.81
N ASN A 74 2.06 -9.04 0.36
CA ASN A 74 1.36 -8.97 1.65
C ASN A 74 0.40 -7.79 1.68
N ARG A 75 0.83 -6.64 1.14
CA ARG A 75 -0.03 -5.45 1.02
C ARG A 75 -1.27 -5.69 0.15
N ILE A 76 -1.11 -6.33 -1.01
CA ILE A 76 -2.24 -6.65 -1.91
C ILE A 76 -3.20 -7.63 -1.24
N GLN A 77 -2.66 -8.63 -0.53
CA GLN A 77 -3.47 -9.59 0.20
C GLN A 77 -4.29 -8.91 1.31
N ASP A 78 -3.65 -8.11 2.15
CA ASP A 78 -4.31 -7.34 3.20
C ASP A 78 -5.41 -6.41 2.63
N GLU A 79 -5.12 -5.73 1.51
CA GLU A 79 -6.11 -4.88 0.83
C GLU A 79 -7.32 -5.69 0.37
N THR A 80 -7.09 -6.90 -0.15
CA THR A 80 -8.13 -7.80 -0.65
C THR A 80 -8.98 -8.41 0.46
N GLU A 81 -8.34 -8.81 1.57
CA GLU A 81 -9.01 -9.50 2.68
C GLU A 81 -9.67 -8.55 3.67
N HIS A 82 -9.16 -7.33 3.82
CA HIS A 82 -9.61 -6.41 4.85
C HIS A 82 -10.12 -5.09 4.30
N LEU A 83 -9.36 -4.40 3.46
CA LEU A 83 -9.68 -3.02 3.05
C LEU A 83 -10.87 -2.95 2.09
N TYR A 84 -10.82 -3.68 0.96
CA TYR A 84 -11.87 -3.62 -0.07
C TYR A 84 -13.23 -4.14 0.42
N PRO A 85 -13.32 -5.21 1.23
CA PRO A 85 -14.59 -5.63 1.82
C PRO A 85 -15.24 -4.54 2.68
N LEU A 86 -14.45 -3.79 3.48
CA LEU A 86 -14.97 -2.71 4.31
C LEU A 86 -15.51 -1.55 3.47
N VAL A 87 -14.76 -1.12 2.44
CA VAL A 87 -15.21 -0.10 1.49
C VAL A 87 -16.54 -0.52 0.83
N ARG A 88 -16.65 -1.76 0.39
CA ARG A 88 -17.89 -2.31 -0.20
C ARG A 88 -19.06 -2.28 0.79
N ARG A 89 -18.83 -2.61 2.08
CA ARG A 89 -19.86 -2.57 3.13
C ARG A 89 -20.36 -1.14 3.39
N ILE A 90 -19.48 -0.15 3.39
CA ILE A 90 -19.86 1.26 3.59
C ILE A 90 -20.71 1.75 2.41
N HIS A 91 -20.28 1.49 1.17
CA HIS A 91 -21.06 1.84 0.00
C HIS A 91 -22.45 1.17 -0.03
N ALA A 92 -22.53 -0.11 0.34
CA ALA A 92 -23.80 -0.83 0.42
C ALA A 92 -24.73 -0.28 1.53
N THR A 93 -24.18 0.18 2.65
CA THR A 93 -24.96 0.79 3.74
C THR A 93 -25.43 2.20 3.38
N GLY A 94 -24.58 3.00 2.72
CA GLY A 94 -24.93 4.34 2.25
C GLY A 94 -26.00 4.35 1.16
N GLN A 95 -26.03 3.33 0.27
CA GLN A 95 -27.08 3.18 -0.74
C GLN A 95 -28.43 2.68 -0.20
N LYS A 96 -28.47 2.04 0.97
CA LYS A 96 -29.72 1.58 1.59
C LYS A 96 -30.46 2.67 2.39
N ALA A 97 -29.80 3.79 2.67
CA ALA A 97 -30.34 4.90 3.47
C ALA A 97 -30.84 6.08 2.61
N ALA A 98 -30.76 5.98 1.28
CA ALA A 98 -31.28 6.94 0.30
C ALA A 98 -32.43 6.31 -0.49
#